data_AF-A0A817Q9I8-F1
#
_entry.id   AF-A0A817Q9I8-F1
#
_cell.length_a   1.000
_cell.length_b   1.000
_cell.length_c   1.000
_cell.angle_alpha   90.00
_cell.angle_beta   90.00
_cell.angle_gamma   90.00
#
_symmetry.space_group_name_H-M   'P 1'
#
loop_
_entity.id
_entity.type
_entity.pdbx_description
1 polymer ?
#
loop_
_entity_poly.entity_id
_entity_poly.type
_entity_poly.pdbx_seq_one_letter_code
_entity_poly.pdbx_strand_id
1 'polypeptide(L)'
;MGIPERHTIISIYQKFLETGPVEDRIRSGRPSTITDDIINEMEEPFSKEPQTSVRKIGRELNISKDKTHRIMHDIIGLKPYMMHCTQQLYDEDMDLRVEMSELLIPIFENPENEDYEFSNMN
;
A
#
# COMPACT_ATOMS: atom_id res chain seq x y z
N MET A 1 8.09 34.93 26.46
CA MET A 1 7.97 33.62 27.15
C MET A 1 7.54 33.92 28.58
N GLY A 2 6.28 33.65 28.91
CA GLY A 2 5.77 33.86 30.28
C GLY A 2 6.34 32.81 31.23
N ILE A 3 6.47 33.16 32.51
CA ILE A 3 6.84 32.20 33.56
C ILE A 3 5.68 31.21 33.67
N PRO A 4 5.91 29.88 33.56
CA PRO A 4 4.86 28.89 33.71
C PRO A 4 4.29 28.93 35.12
N GLU A 5 2.98 28.74 35.23
CA GLU A 5 2.29 28.75 36.51
C GLU A 5 2.63 27.46 37.31
N ARG A 6 2.51 27.52 38.64
CA ARG A 6 2.87 26.41 39.54
C ARG A 6 2.17 25.09 39.16
N HIS A 7 0.91 25.15 38.73
CA HIS A 7 0.16 23.97 38.32
C HIS A 7 0.79 23.31 37.07
N THR A 8 1.27 24.09 36.12
CA THR A 8 1.93 23.60 34.90
C THR A 8 3.21 22.85 35.25
N ILE A 9 4.02 23.40 36.16
CA ILE A 9 5.27 22.77 36.63
C ILE A 9 4.98 21.42 37.31
N ILE A 10 3.96 21.36 38.17
CA ILE A 10 3.57 20.13 38.87
C ILE A 10 3.06 19.08 37.87
N SER A 11 2.20 19.45 36.91
CA SER A 11 1.70 18.53 35.89
C SER A 11 2.83 17.96 35.02
N ILE A 12 3.82 18.79 34.66
CA ILE A 12 5.01 18.35 33.93
C ILE A 12 5.83 17.34 34.76
N TYR A 13 6.06 17.64 36.04
CA TYR A 13 6.80 16.76 36.94
C TYR A 13 6.10 15.40 37.13
N GLN A 14 4.78 15.41 37.33
CA GLN A 14 3.99 14.19 37.44
C GLN A 14 4.03 13.36 36.14
N LYS A 15 3.89 14.02 34.99
CA LYS A 15 3.98 13.37 33.68
C LYS A 15 5.35 12.73 33.43
N PHE A 16 6.43 13.39 33.87
CA PHE A 16 7.78 12.85 33.83
C PHE A 16 7.92 11.60 34.71
N LEU A 17 7.41 11.63 35.95
CA LEU A 17 7.45 10.48 36.85
C LEU A 17 6.63 9.27 36.36
N GLU A 18 5.47 9.51 35.74
CA GLU A 18 4.60 8.44 35.24
C GLU A 18 5.12 7.77 33.97
N THR A 19 5.53 8.57 32.99
CA THR A 19 5.75 8.10 31.62
C THR A 19 7.21 8.18 31.17
N GLY A 20 8.02 9.03 31.79
CA GLY A 20 9.38 9.36 31.34
C GLY A 20 9.43 10.66 30.54
N PRO A 21 8.91 10.74 29.31
CA PRO A 21 8.97 11.96 28.51
C PRO A 21 7.90 12.98 28.91
N VAL A 22 8.25 14.26 28.79
CA VAL A 22 7.34 15.41 29.01
C VAL A 22 6.55 15.77 27.74
N GLU A 23 6.89 15.15 26.61
CA GLU A 23 6.24 15.36 25.30
C GLU A 23 4.74 15.06 25.35
N ASP A 24 3.97 15.79 24.54
CA ASP A 24 2.53 15.58 24.43
C ASP A 24 2.22 14.13 24.04
N ARG A 25 1.30 13.52 24.81
CA ARG A 25 0.82 12.18 24.50
C ARG A 25 0.04 12.23 23.19
N ILE A 26 0.08 11.11 22.45
CA ILE A 26 -0.76 10.94 21.27
C ILE A 26 -2.21 11.17 21.70
N ARG A 27 -2.86 12.15 21.09
CA ARG A 27 -4.27 12.47 21.36
C ARG A 27 -5.12 11.36 20.74
N SER A 28 -6.13 10.88 21.47
CA SER A 28 -7.04 9.84 21.00
C SER A 28 -7.85 10.23 19.76
N GLY A 29 -7.91 11.53 19.42
CA GLY A 29 -8.58 12.03 18.22
C GLY A 29 -10.08 11.75 18.23
N ARG A 30 -10.73 11.97 17.08
CA ARG A 30 -12.13 11.58 16.88
C ARG A 30 -12.17 10.08 16.59
N PRO A 31 -13.02 9.29 17.27
CA PRO A 31 -13.15 7.86 16.99
C PRO A 31 -13.56 7.64 15.54
N SER A 32 -12.94 6.65 14.90
CA SER A 32 -13.26 6.27 13.53
C SER A 32 -14.63 5.60 13.46
N THR A 33 -15.39 5.88 12.40
CA THR A 33 -16.62 5.15 12.04
C THR A 33 -16.34 4.04 11.01
N ILE A 34 -15.07 3.73 10.77
CA ILE A 34 -14.64 2.64 9.90
C ILE A 34 -14.37 1.45 10.82
N THR A 35 -15.14 0.40 10.62
CA THR A 35 -15.00 -0.89 11.31
C THR A 35 -14.32 -1.88 10.39
N ASP A 36 -13.73 -2.94 10.95
CA ASP A 36 -13.05 -3.99 10.19
C ASP A 36 -14.01 -4.70 9.24
N ASP A 37 -15.28 -4.87 9.62
CA ASP A 37 -16.32 -5.44 8.75
C ASP A 37 -16.50 -4.66 7.46
N ILE A 38 -16.53 -3.32 7.53
CA ILE A 38 -16.66 -2.45 6.35
C ILE A 38 -15.42 -2.58 5.46
N ILE A 39 -14.24 -2.75 6.04
CA ILE A 39 -12.99 -2.92 5.28
C ILE A 39 -13.06 -4.24 4.51
N ASN A 40 -13.39 -5.33 5.19
CA ASN A 40 -13.48 -6.66 4.59
C ASN A 40 -14.55 -6.72 3.47
N GLU A 41 -15.71 -6.11 3.69
CA GLU A 41 -16.76 -5.99 2.66
C GLU A 41 -16.31 -5.19 1.44
N MET A 42 -15.45 -4.18 1.64
CA MET A 42 -14.89 -3.37 0.57
C MET A 42 -13.74 -4.03 -0.19
N GLU A 43 -12.93 -4.86 0.46
CA GLU A 43 -11.77 -5.52 -0.18
C GLU A 43 -12.19 -6.51 -1.28
N GLU A 44 -13.27 -7.25 -1.05
CA GLU A 44 -13.75 -8.28 -1.98
C GLU A 44 -14.06 -7.75 -3.40
N PRO A 45 -14.86 -6.69 -3.58
CA PRO A 45 -15.17 -6.17 -4.92
C PRO A 45 -13.94 -5.58 -5.61
N PHE A 46 -13.02 -4.94 -4.88
CA PHE A 46 -11.78 -4.42 -5.46
C PHE A 46 -10.85 -5.54 -5.93
N SER A 47 -10.81 -6.67 -5.20
CA SER A 47 -10.00 -7.83 -5.58
C SER A 47 -10.58 -8.56 -6.79
N LYS A 48 -11.91 -8.67 -6.90
CA LYS A 48 -12.57 -9.35 -8.03
C LYS A 48 -12.52 -8.54 -9.32
N GLU A 49 -12.82 -7.25 -9.24
CA GLU A 49 -12.87 -6.35 -10.37
C GLU A 49 -12.07 -5.06 -10.06
N PRO A 50 -10.75 -5.05 -10.31
CA PRO A 50 -9.90 -3.88 -9.99
C PRO A 50 -10.27 -2.59 -10.76
N GLN A 51 -10.98 -2.74 -11.87
CA GLN A 51 -11.45 -1.64 -12.72
C GLN A 51 -12.73 -0.96 -12.18
N THR A 52 -13.28 -1.45 -11.05
CA THR A 52 -14.54 -0.96 -10.51
C THR A 52 -14.40 0.46 -9.96
N SER A 53 -15.33 1.34 -10.30
CA SER A 53 -15.30 2.71 -9.77
C SER A 53 -15.64 2.75 -8.27
N VAL A 54 -14.96 3.62 -7.52
CA VAL A 54 -15.25 3.91 -6.11
C VAL A 54 -16.72 4.29 -5.88
N ARG A 55 -17.34 5.01 -6.81
CA ARG A 55 -18.77 5.39 -6.73
C ARG A 55 -19.70 4.19 -6.83
N LYS A 56 -19.38 3.21 -7.67
CA LYS A 56 -20.18 1.97 -7.83
C LYS A 56 -20.18 1.20 -6.51
N ILE A 57 -19.01 0.93 -5.95
CA ILE A 57 -18.85 0.22 -4.67
C ILE A 57 -19.51 0.97 -3.53
N GLY A 58 -19.31 2.29 -3.43
CA GLY A 58 -19.98 3.10 -2.41
C GLY A 58 -21.51 3.02 -2.50
N ARG A 59 -22.07 3.00 -3.70
CA ARG A 59 -23.52 2.82 -3.89
C ARG A 59 -24.00 1.42 -3.51
N GLU A 60 -23.24 0.38 -3.84
CA GLU A 60 -23.56 -1.02 -3.52
C GLU A 60 -23.54 -1.29 -2.01
N LEU A 61 -22.55 -0.74 -1.31
CA LEU A 61 -22.38 -0.89 0.15
C LEU A 61 -23.10 0.21 0.97
N ASN A 62 -23.82 1.12 0.31
CA ASN A 62 -24.48 2.28 0.93
C ASN A 62 -23.54 3.16 1.78
N ILE A 63 -22.33 3.38 1.27
CA ILE A 63 -21.28 4.20 1.87
C ILE A 63 -21.07 5.45 1.00
N SER A 64 -20.78 6.59 1.63
CA SER A 64 -20.45 7.80 0.88
C SER A 64 -19.16 7.59 0.06
N LYS A 65 -19.15 8.11 -1.17
CA LYS A 65 -17.99 8.03 -2.08
C LYS A 65 -16.67 8.41 -1.39
N ASP A 66 -16.67 9.47 -0.59
CA ASP A 66 -15.44 9.97 0.04
C ASP A 66 -14.95 9.02 1.15
N LYS A 67 -15.88 8.39 1.90
CA LYS A 67 -15.53 7.36 2.89
C LYS A 67 -14.98 6.12 2.17
N THR A 68 -15.61 5.69 1.08
CA THR A 68 -15.14 4.57 0.25
C THR A 68 -13.74 4.86 -0.32
N HIS A 69 -13.52 6.06 -0.86
CA HIS A 69 -12.20 6.47 -1.37
C HIS A 69 -11.13 6.44 -0.26
N ARG A 70 -11.46 6.97 0.92
CA ARG A 70 -10.54 6.99 2.07
C ARG A 70 -10.17 5.57 2.50
N ILE A 71 -11.14 4.66 2.59
CA ILE A 71 -10.88 3.25 2.94
C ILE A 71 -9.99 2.60 1.88
N MET A 72 -10.33 2.77 0.60
CA MET A 72 -9.56 2.23 -0.53
C MET A 72 -8.10 2.70 -0.53
N HIS A 73 -7.86 4.00 -0.34
CA HIS A 73 -6.52 4.60 -0.47
C HIS A 73 -5.69 4.53 0.81
N ASP A 74 -6.27 4.87 1.97
CA ASP A 74 -5.50 5.06 3.22
C ASP A 74 -5.44 3.78 4.06
N ILE A 75 -6.44 2.91 3.96
CA ILE A 75 -6.56 1.72 4.83
C ILE A 75 -6.16 0.47 4.05
N ILE A 76 -6.85 0.18 2.95
CA ILE A 76 -6.52 -0.97 2.08
C ILE A 76 -5.19 -0.70 1.34
N GLY A 77 -4.88 0.57 1.05
CA GLY A 77 -3.60 0.95 0.45
C GLY A 77 -3.52 0.72 -1.05
N LEU A 78 -4.65 0.58 -1.75
CA LEU A 78 -4.67 0.33 -3.19
C LEU A 78 -4.06 1.50 -3.97
N LYS A 79 -3.25 1.16 -4.97
CA LYS A 79 -2.60 2.12 -5.86
C LYS A 79 -3.22 2.05 -7.25
N PRO A 80 -3.30 3.19 -7.96
CA PRO A 80 -3.75 3.17 -9.34
C PRO A 80 -2.80 2.32 -10.17
N TYR A 81 -3.36 1.42 -10.97
CA TYR A 81 -2.60 0.67 -11.95
C TYR A 81 -2.12 1.62 -13.06
N MET A 82 -0.80 1.66 -13.29
CA MET A 82 -0.23 2.37 -14.44
C MET A 82 -0.22 1.46 -15.65
N MET A 83 -0.94 1.84 -16.71
CA MET A 83 -0.93 1.06 -17.96
C MET A 83 0.44 1.19 -18.62
N HIS A 84 1.09 0.04 -18.83
CA HIS A 84 2.31 -0.06 -19.62
C HIS A 84 1.96 -0.55 -21.02
N CYS A 85 2.53 0.07 -22.05
CA CYS A 85 2.41 -0.45 -23.40
C CYS A 85 3.37 -1.63 -23.54
N THR A 86 2.83 -2.82 -23.78
CA THR A 86 3.62 -4.04 -24.04
C THR A 86 3.44 -4.46 -25.50
N GLN A 87 4.38 -5.24 -26.02
CA GLN A 87 4.22 -5.85 -27.34
C GLN A 87 2.96 -6.72 -27.38
N GLN A 88 2.28 -6.73 -28.53
CA GLN A 88 1.16 -7.64 -28.76
C GLN A 88 1.70 -9.06 -28.91
N LEU A 89 1.06 -10.02 -28.26
CA LEU A 89 1.37 -11.45 -28.36
C LEU A 89 0.24 -12.14 -29.13
N TYR A 90 0.63 -13.04 -30.03
CA TYR A 90 -0.28 -13.99 -30.66
C TYR A 90 -0.28 -15.30 -29.86
N ASP A 91 -1.28 -16.16 -30.09
CA ASP A 91 -1.42 -17.41 -29.34
C ASP A 91 -0.19 -18.33 -29.49
N GLU A 92 0.43 -18.31 -30.67
CA GLU A 92 1.66 -19.05 -30.99
C GLU A 92 2.87 -18.54 -30.19
N ASP A 93 2.93 -17.24 -29.87
CA ASP A 93 4.04 -16.64 -29.14
C ASP A 93 4.06 -17.07 -27.67
N MET A 94 2.92 -17.47 -27.11
CA MET A 94 2.79 -17.79 -25.70
C MET A 94 3.64 -19.01 -25.35
N ASP A 95 3.48 -20.10 -26.10
CA ASP A 95 4.21 -21.34 -25.88
C ASP A 95 5.71 -21.18 -26.20
N LEU A 96 6.03 -20.48 -27.30
CA LEU A 96 7.43 -20.22 -27.69
C LEU A 96 8.19 -19.41 -26.63
N ARG A 97 7.53 -18.43 -26.00
CA ARG A 97 8.16 -17.64 -24.93
C ARG A 97 8.40 -18.45 -23.68
N VAL A 98 7.51 -19.37 -23.33
CA VAL A 98 7.69 -20.27 -22.19
C VAL A 98 8.85 -21.22 -22.47
N GLU A 99 8.86 -21.89 -23.63
CA GLU A 99 9.94 -22.80 -24.04
C GLU A 99 11.30 -22.10 -24.04
N MET A 100 11.39 -20.90 -24.62
CA MET A 100 12.62 -20.11 -24.60
C MET A 100 13.06 -19.77 -23.17
N SER A 101 12.12 -19.42 -22.28
CA SER A 101 12.44 -19.11 -20.89
C SER A 101 12.97 -20.33 -20.15
N GLU A 102 12.36 -21.50 -20.34
CA GLU A 102 12.80 -22.77 -19.75
C GLU A 102 14.21 -23.16 -20.22
N LEU A 103 14.55 -22.89 -21.48
CA LEU A 103 15.91 -23.09 -22.01
C LEU A 103 16.93 -22.09 -21.44
N LEU A 104 16.51 -20.85 -21.19
CA LEU A 104 17.40 -19.78 -20.74
C LEU A 104 17.64 -19.77 -19.23
N ILE A 105 16.66 -20.15 -18.40
CA ILE A 105 16.78 -20.12 -16.94
C ILE A 105 18.04 -20.88 -16.45
N PRO A 106 18.33 -22.12 -16.88
CA PRO A 106 19.53 -22.84 -16.45
C PRO A 106 20.84 -22.16 -16.88
N ILE A 107 20.82 -21.41 -17.98
CA ILE A 107 21.99 -20.67 -18.48
C ILE A 107 22.25 -19.46 -17.58
N PHE A 108 21.21 -18.74 -17.17
CA PHE A 108 21.31 -17.58 -16.28
C PHE A 108 21.61 -17.97 -14.83
N GLU A 109 21.10 -19.10 -14.35
CA GLU A 109 21.36 -19.60 -13.00
C GLU A 109 22.76 -20.24 -12.85
N ASN A 110 23.47 -20.48 -13.95
CA ASN A 110 24.85 -20.96 -13.90
C ASN A 110 25.79 -19.79 -13.52
N PRO A 111 26.42 -19.83 -12.32
CA PRO A 111 27.29 -18.74 -11.85
C PRO A 111 28.54 -18.54 -12.72
N GLU A 112 28.92 -19.51 -13.55
CA GLU A 112 30.02 -19.34 -14.53
C GLU A 112 29.66 -18.37 -15.67
N ASN A 113 28.38 -18.05 -15.85
CA ASN A 113 27.89 -17.14 -16.89
C ASN A 113 27.63 -15.71 -16.39
N GLU A 114 27.84 -15.41 -15.09
CA GLU A 114 27.61 -14.08 -14.51
C GLU A 114 28.53 -12.98 -15.08
N ASP A 115 29.70 -13.36 -15.63
CA ASP A 115 30.74 -12.44 -16.08
C ASP A 115 30.66 -12.01 -17.56
N TYR A 116 29.63 -12.45 -18.32
CA TYR A 116 29.40 -11.98 -19.69
C TYR A 116 28.68 -10.63 -19.70
N GLU A 117 29.31 -9.61 -19.12
CA GLU A 117 28.84 -8.23 -19.23
C GLU A 117 28.82 -7.79 -20.70
N PHE A 118 27.82 -6.98 -21.06
CA PHE A 118 27.49 -6.37 -22.36
C PHE A 118 28.59 -5.47 -22.99
N SER A 119 29.86 -5.81 -22.81
CA SER A 119 31.05 -5.12 -23.31
C SER A 119 31.32 -5.33 -24.81
N ASN A 120 30.58 -6.22 -25.49
CA ASN A 120 30.82 -6.59 -26.89
C ASN A 120 29.67 -6.26 -27.86
N MET A 121 28.77 -5.35 -27.50
CA MET A 121 27.75 -4.84 -28.43
C MET A 121 28.11 -3.42 -28.86
N ASN A 122 28.95 -3.33 -29.90
CA ASN A 122 29.12 -2.12 -30.73
C ASN A 122 27.94 -1.95 -31.68
#